data_AF-A0A924YP44-F1
#
_entry.id   AF-A0A924YP44-F1
#
_cell.length_a   1.000
_cell.length_b   1.000
_cell.length_c   1.000
_cell.angle_alpha   90.00
_cell.angle_beta   90.00
_cell.angle_gamma   90.00
#
_symmetry.space_group_name_H-M   'P 1'
#
loop_
_entity.id
_entity.type
_entity.pdbx_description
1 polymer ?
#
loop_
_entity_poly.entity_id
_entity_poly.type
_entity_poly.pdbx_seq_one_letter_code
_entity_poly.pdbx_strand_id
1 'polypeptide(L)'
;MSIVLELAEQSGIATVAARRPRRFSLAEYMKMIELGILTDRDKCELIRGDILQKNWAAGSRIRPRHRFSLDAYERMIESGILTKYDHVELIRGEIVEKMTIGEPHAACVMRLNRYFTRSLGDQVIVGIQSPIVAAESRPEPDLVLLSHREDFYSSAPPCPADILLL
;
A
#
# COMPACT_ATOMS: atom_id res chain seq x y z
N MET A 1 -11.88 5.84 -10.48
CA MET A 1 -12.09 6.97 -9.54
C MET A 1 -11.94 6.41 -8.14
N SER A 2 -10.92 6.82 -7.39
CA SER A 2 -10.50 6.19 -6.13
C SER A 2 -11.24 6.82 -4.95
N ILE A 3 -12.37 6.22 -4.56
CA ILE A 3 -13.30 6.72 -3.53
C ILE A 3 -12.62 7.03 -2.17
N VAL A 4 -11.55 6.32 -1.82
CA VAL A 4 -10.87 6.42 -0.51
C VAL A 4 -10.12 7.73 -0.29
N LEU A 5 -9.62 8.35 -1.36
CA LEU A 5 -8.90 9.63 -1.27
C LEU A 5 -9.83 10.82 -1.55
N GLU A 6 -10.87 10.59 -2.38
CA GLU A 6 -11.85 11.62 -2.71
C GLU A 6 -12.77 11.95 -1.50
N LEU A 7 -13.08 10.96 -0.65
CA LEU A 7 -13.81 11.18 0.61
C LEU A 7 -12.97 11.84 1.71
N ALA A 8 -11.64 11.65 1.70
CA ALA A 8 -10.73 12.31 2.64
C ALA A 8 -10.54 13.80 2.28
N GLU A 9 -10.55 14.16 1.00
CA GLU A 9 -10.49 15.56 0.56
C GLU A 9 -11.83 16.32 0.76
N GLN A 10 -12.98 15.63 0.64
CA GLN A 10 -14.30 16.26 0.73
C GLN A 10 -14.80 16.52 2.17
N SER A 11 -14.25 15.84 3.18
CA SER A 11 -14.76 15.89 4.56
C SER A 11 -14.11 16.96 5.46
N GLY A 12 -13.07 17.67 5.00
CA GLY A 12 -12.41 18.72 5.79
C GLY A 12 -11.78 18.24 7.11
N ILE A 13 -11.69 16.92 7.32
CA ILE A 13 -11.07 16.30 8.47
C ILE A 13 -9.60 16.08 8.12
N ALA A 14 -8.76 16.97 8.66
CA ALA A 14 -7.32 16.83 8.84
C ALA A 14 -6.50 16.33 7.64
N THR A 15 -5.69 17.24 7.09
CA THR A 15 -4.40 16.97 6.42
C THR A 15 -4.00 15.49 6.50
N VAL A 16 -4.22 14.73 5.43
CA VAL A 16 -3.65 13.38 5.29
C VAL A 16 -2.16 13.55 5.54
N ALA A 17 -1.67 13.16 6.72
CA ALA A 17 -0.27 13.30 7.07
C ALA A 17 0.52 12.63 5.95
N ALA A 18 1.33 13.40 5.25
CA ALA A 18 2.05 12.91 4.07
C ALA A 18 2.83 11.65 4.45
N ARG A 19 2.39 10.49 3.93
CA ARG A 19 3.03 9.20 4.23
C ARG A 19 4.50 9.30 3.83
N ARG A 20 5.39 8.88 4.73
CA ARG A 20 6.83 8.99 4.50
C ARG A 20 7.25 7.92 3.50
N PRO A 21 7.91 8.27 2.40
CA PRO A 21 8.40 7.27 1.48
C PRO A 21 9.49 6.39 2.12
N ARG A 22 9.44 5.08 1.85
CA ARG A 22 10.44 4.12 2.31
C ARG A 22 11.81 4.45 1.71
N ARG A 23 12.86 4.35 2.54
CA ARG A 23 14.26 4.40 2.13
C ARG A 23 14.78 3.00 1.82
N PHE A 24 15.58 2.88 0.77
CA PHE A 24 16.22 1.63 0.35
C PHE A 24 17.73 1.68 0.59
N SER A 25 18.30 0.57 1.03
CA SER A 25 19.74 0.36 1.10
C SER A 25 20.33 0.08 -0.29
N LEU A 26 21.65 0.21 -0.41
CA LEU A 26 22.36 -0.18 -1.63
C LEU A 26 22.21 -1.68 -1.93
N ALA A 27 22.21 -2.53 -0.89
CA ALA A 27 22.06 -3.98 -1.05
C ALA A 27 20.70 -4.34 -1.64
N GLU A 28 19.62 -3.74 -1.14
CA GLU A 28 18.28 -3.94 -1.68
C GLU A 28 18.17 -3.44 -3.12
N TYR A 29 18.72 -2.26 -3.41
CA TYR A 29 18.71 -1.71 -4.77
C TYR A 29 19.46 -2.61 -5.76
N MET A 30 20.63 -3.12 -5.38
CA MET A 30 21.38 -4.07 -6.22
C MET A 30 20.61 -5.37 -6.42
N LYS A 31 20.00 -5.91 -5.35
CA LYS A 31 19.16 -7.11 -5.43
C LYS A 31 17.96 -6.92 -6.36
N MET A 32 17.34 -5.73 -6.39
CA MET A 32 16.28 -5.42 -7.35
C MET A 32 16.76 -5.49 -8.81
N ILE A 33 17.98 -5.01 -9.08
CA ILE A 33 18.58 -5.06 -10.42
C ILE A 33 18.89 -6.51 -10.80
N GLU A 34 19.54 -7.27 -9.91
CA GLU A 34 19.87 -8.68 -10.13
C GLU A 34 18.64 -9.54 -10.43
N LEU A 35 17.53 -9.26 -9.73
CA LEU A 35 16.27 -9.95 -9.93
C LEU A 35 15.47 -9.43 -11.13
N GLY A 36 15.90 -8.34 -11.79
CA GLY A 36 15.15 -7.70 -12.87
C GLY A 36 13.82 -7.07 -12.41
N ILE A 37 13.76 -6.63 -11.16
CA ILE A 37 12.66 -5.79 -10.63
C ILE A 37 12.88 -4.34 -11.10
N LEU A 38 14.13 -3.90 -11.10
CA LEU A 38 14.57 -2.67 -11.75
C LEU A 38 15.45 -3.01 -12.94
N THR A 39 15.25 -2.29 -14.04
CA THR A 39 15.93 -2.50 -15.31
C THR A 39 16.49 -1.19 -15.85
N ASP A 40 17.33 -1.27 -16.88
CA ASP A 40 17.84 -0.07 -17.57
C ASP A 40 16.72 0.82 -18.16
N ARG A 41 15.53 0.24 -18.42
CA ARG A 41 14.37 0.97 -18.93
C ARG A 41 13.77 1.92 -17.90
N ASP A 42 13.88 1.58 -16.62
CA ASP A 42 13.35 2.39 -15.51
C ASP A 42 14.11 3.70 -15.34
N LYS A 43 15.34 3.76 -15.87
CA LYS A 43 16.21 4.95 -15.87
C LYS A 43 16.26 5.60 -14.48
N CYS A 44 16.48 4.80 -13.44
CA CYS A 44 16.52 5.28 -12.06
C CYS A 44 17.90 5.11 -11.40
N GLU A 45 18.12 5.81 -10.30
CA GLU A 45 19.29 5.65 -9.43
C GLU A 45 18.93 5.78 -7.96
N LEU A 46 19.70 5.09 -7.12
CA LEU A 46 19.64 5.24 -5.67
C LEU A 46 20.46 6.46 -5.23
N ILE A 47 19.80 7.43 -4.59
CA ILE A 47 20.43 8.61 -3.99
C ILE A 47 19.93 8.77 -2.57
N ARG A 48 20.83 8.63 -1.58
CA ARG A 48 20.51 8.79 -0.14
C ARG A 48 19.31 7.94 0.31
N GLY A 49 19.15 6.76 -0.27
CA GLY A 49 18.05 5.84 0.00
C GLY A 49 16.75 6.11 -0.76
N ASP A 50 16.67 7.17 -1.57
CA ASP A 50 15.57 7.36 -2.52
C ASP A 50 15.94 6.77 -3.88
N ILE A 51 15.00 6.08 -4.53
CA ILE A 51 15.13 5.65 -5.92
C ILE A 51 14.48 6.73 -6.78
N LEU A 52 15.29 7.45 -7.55
CA LEU A 52 14.90 8.65 -8.30
C LEU A 52 15.06 8.43 -9.80
N GLN A 53 14.16 8.99 -10.61
CA GLN A 53 14.27 8.93 -12.06
C GLN A 53 15.40 9.87 -12.55
N LYS A 54 16.18 9.40 -13.54
CA LYS A 54 17.27 10.14 -14.20
C LYS A 54 16.77 11.02 -15.33
N ASN A 55 15.70 10.63 -16.03
CA ASN A 55 15.14 11.31 -17.19
C ASN A 55 14.12 12.39 -16.81
N TRP A 56 14.49 13.29 -15.90
CA TRP A 56 13.65 14.41 -15.50
C TRP A 56 13.84 15.62 -16.45
N ALA A 57 12.82 16.48 -16.57
CA ALA A 57 12.80 17.58 -17.53
C ALA A 57 13.96 18.56 -17.34
N ALA A 58 14.77 18.81 -18.38
CA ALA A 58 15.93 19.68 -18.33
C ALA A 58 15.57 21.05 -17.70
N GLY A 59 16.22 21.39 -16.58
CA GLY A 59 15.96 22.61 -15.81
C GLY A 59 15.13 22.44 -14.52
N SER A 60 14.45 21.30 -14.31
CA SER A 60 13.80 21.00 -13.02
C SER A 60 14.82 20.81 -11.88
N ARG A 61 14.56 21.34 -10.69
CA ARG A 61 15.40 21.00 -9.51
C ARG A 61 14.87 19.76 -8.76
N ILE A 62 13.73 19.23 -9.20
CA ILE A 62 13.01 18.14 -8.54
C ILE A 62 13.17 16.89 -9.40
N ARG A 63 13.76 15.86 -8.79
CA ARG A 63 13.81 14.52 -9.37
C ARG A 63 12.61 13.73 -8.85
N PRO A 64 11.69 13.28 -9.72
CA PRO A 64 10.57 12.48 -9.28
C PRO A 64 11.07 11.13 -8.75
N ARG A 65 10.38 10.60 -7.73
CA ARG A 65 10.62 9.25 -7.24
C ARG A 65 10.17 8.24 -8.29
N HIS A 66 10.88 7.12 -8.36
CA HIS A 66 10.46 5.99 -9.17
C HIS A 66 9.12 5.44 -8.67
N ARG A 67 8.26 5.02 -9.61
CA ARG A 67 6.94 4.45 -9.35
C ARG A 67 7.01 2.96 -9.65
N PHE A 68 6.88 2.14 -8.62
CA PHE A 68 6.83 0.69 -8.72
C PHE A 68 5.45 0.24 -9.22
N SER A 69 5.42 -0.82 -10.01
CA SER A 69 4.17 -1.54 -10.31
C SER A 69 3.78 -2.44 -9.14
N LEU A 70 2.53 -2.91 -9.14
CA LEU A 70 2.08 -3.94 -8.20
C LEU A 70 2.92 -5.23 -8.30
N ASP A 71 3.23 -5.68 -9.53
CA ASP A 71 4.09 -6.85 -9.76
C ASP A 71 5.49 -6.68 -9.16
N ALA A 72 6.12 -5.51 -9.38
CA ALA A 72 7.43 -5.22 -8.80
C ALA A 72 7.39 -5.28 -7.26
N TYR A 73 6.32 -4.76 -6.66
CA TYR A 73 6.10 -4.79 -5.22
C TYR A 73 5.94 -6.23 -4.68
N GLU A 74 5.15 -7.06 -5.35
CA GLU A 74 4.95 -8.47 -4.97
C GLU A 74 6.25 -9.27 -5.10
N ARG A 75 7.00 -9.09 -6.20
CA ARG A 75 8.32 -9.72 -6.39
C ARG A 75 9.35 -9.29 -5.35
N MET A 76 9.28 -8.05 -4.86
CA MET A 76 10.12 -7.61 -3.75
C MET A 76 9.78 -8.33 -2.43
N ILE A 77 8.51 -8.64 -2.19
CA ILE A 77 8.08 -9.43 -1.02
C ILE A 77 8.55 -10.88 -1.17
N GLU A 78 8.28 -11.51 -2.31
CA GLU A 78 8.64 -12.92 -2.58
C GLU A 78 10.14 -13.17 -2.48
N SER A 79 10.95 -12.21 -2.92
CA SER A 79 12.41 -12.29 -2.85
C SER A 79 12.99 -11.88 -1.49
N GLY A 80 12.16 -11.40 -0.55
CA GLY A 80 12.58 -10.93 0.77
C GLY A 80 13.36 -9.62 0.75
N ILE A 81 13.20 -8.78 -0.28
CA ILE A 81 13.64 -7.38 -0.25
C ILE A 81 12.73 -6.58 0.68
N LEU A 82 11.42 -6.83 0.59
CA LEU A 82 10.44 -6.40 1.56
C LEU A 82 10.05 -7.60 2.41
N THR A 83 10.03 -7.40 3.72
CA THR A 83 9.72 -8.42 4.71
C THR A 83 8.46 -8.04 5.48
N LYS A 84 7.91 -8.98 6.25
CA LYS A 84 6.80 -8.70 7.17
C LYS A 84 7.13 -7.67 8.26
N TYR A 85 8.41 -7.35 8.46
CA TYR A 85 8.88 -6.35 9.41
C TYR A 85 8.99 -4.96 8.78
N ASP A 86 8.99 -4.89 7.45
CA ASP A 86 8.88 -3.63 6.73
C ASP A 86 7.44 -3.13 6.86
N HIS A 87 7.26 -2.15 7.75
CA HIS A 87 5.97 -1.53 8.03
C HIS A 87 5.57 -0.58 6.89
N VAL A 88 5.34 -1.15 5.70
CA VAL A 88 5.16 -0.41 4.44
C VAL A 88 3.97 -0.92 3.63
N GLU A 89 3.50 -0.07 2.72
CA GLU A 89 2.43 -0.36 1.76
C GLU A 89 2.71 0.32 0.42
N LEU A 90 2.12 -0.20 -0.67
CA LEU A 90 2.22 0.38 -2.00
C LEU A 90 1.04 1.32 -2.24
N ILE A 91 1.30 2.60 -2.52
CA ILE A 91 0.27 3.61 -2.79
C ILE A 91 0.61 4.36 -4.06
N ARG A 92 -0.18 4.16 -5.12
CA ARG A 92 0.01 4.79 -6.44
C ARG A 92 1.45 4.63 -6.92
N GLY A 93 2.00 3.44 -6.80
CA GLY A 93 3.38 3.09 -7.14
C GLY A 93 4.48 3.62 -6.20
N GLU A 94 4.15 4.31 -5.12
CA GLU A 94 5.12 4.66 -4.08
C GLU A 94 5.06 3.66 -2.92
N ILE A 95 6.23 3.19 -2.47
CA ILE A 95 6.33 2.39 -1.25
C ILE A 95 6.52 3.35 -0.09
N VAL A 96 5.55 3.37 0.82
CA VAL A 96 5.49 4.33 1.93
C VAL A 96 5.38 3.60 3.26
N GLU A 97 5.88 4.23 4.32
CA GLU A 97 5.72 3.75 5.69
C GLU A 97 4.24 3.84 6.09
N LYS A 98 3.73 2.74 6.65
CA LYS A 98 2.42 2.70 7.30
C LYS A 98 2.48 3.55 8.57
N MET A 99 1.34 4.14 8.93
CA MET A 99 1.20 4.94 10.16
C MET A 99 1.17 4.04 11.40
N THR A 100 1.86 4.45 12.46
CA THR A 100 1.78 3.76 13.74
C THR A 100 0.40 3.92 14.36
N ILE A 101 -0.10 2.86 14.99
CA ILE A 101 -1.42 2.82 15.61
C ILE A 101 -1.31 3.12 17.11
N GLY A 102 -2.05 4.15 17.56
CA GLY A 102 -2.21 4.46 18.98
C GLY A 102 -3.38 3.70 19.61
N GLU A 103 -3.39 3.62 20.95
CA GLU A 103 -4.44 2.92 21.72
C GLU A 103 -5.88 3.39 21.39
N PRO A 104 -6.17 4.70 21.23
CA PRO A 104 -7.51 5.15 20.87
C PRO A 104 -7.97 4.64 19.49
N HIS A 105 -7.04 4.58 18.53
CA HIS A 105 -7.29 4.04 17.20
C HIS A 105 -7.60 2.55 17.26
N ALA A 106 -6.78 1.78 17.98
CA ALA A 106 -7.02 0.35 18.19
C ALA A 106 -8.39 0.08 18.83
N ALA A 107 -8.77 0.86 19.85
CA ALA A 107 -10.07 0.73 20.50
C ALA A 107 -11.24 1.02 19.54
N CYS A 108 -11.08 1.98 18.62
CA CYS A 108 -12.07 2.26 17.57
C CYS A 108 -12.25 1.06 16.64
N VAL A 109 -11.15 0.53 16.10
CA VAL A 109 -11.14 -0.63 15.20
C VAL A 109 -11.79 -1.85 15.87
N MET A 110 -11.47 -2.11 17.14
CA MET A 110 -12.08 -3.22 17.90
C MET A 110 -13.60 -3.07 18.07
N ARG A 111 -14.10 -1.84 18.30
CA ARG A 111 -15.53 -1.57 18.42
C ARG A 111 -16.25 -1.77 17.09
N LEU A 112 -15.69 -1.26 15.99
CA LEU A 112 -16.25 -1.43 14.65
C LEU A 112 -16.26 -2.90 14.23
N ASN A 113 -15.17 -3.62 14.46
CA ASN A 113 -15.09 -5.05 14.19
C ASN A 113 -16.21 -5.82 14.90
N ARG A 114 -16.38 -5.58 16.20
CA ARG A 114 -17.46 -6.19 17.00
C ARG A 114 -18.84 -5.83 16.47
N TYR A 115 -19.05 -4.59 16.06
CA TYR A 115 -20.32 -4.12 15.53
C TYR A 115 -20.70 -4.81 14.22
N PHE A 116 -19.80 -4.79 13.23
CA PHE A 116 -20.08 -5.36 11.91
C PHE A 116 -20.20 -6.88 11.94
N THR A 117 -19.31 -7.56 12.67
CA THR A 117 -19.38 -9.03 12.82
C THR A 117 -20.73 -9.47 13.39
N ARG A 118 -21.27 -8.73 14.38
CA ARG A 118 -22.57 -9.07 14.98
C ARG A 118 -23.77 -8.69 14.11
N SER A 119 -23.66 -7.60 13.37
CA SER A 119 -24.79 -7.04 12.61
C SER A 119 -24.98 -7.73 11.27
N LEU A 120 -23.88 -8.15 10.63
CA LEU A 120 -23.89 -8.71 9.27
C LEU A 120 -23.70 -10.23 9.25
N GLY A 121 -23.09 -10.81 10.29
CA GLY A 121 -22.87 -12.26 10.37
C GLY A 121 -22.10 -12.77 9.15
N ASP A 122 -22.51 -13.93 8.64
CA ASP A 122 -21.83 -14.63 7.53
C ASP A 122 -22.09 -14.01 6.15
N GLN A 123 -22.86 -12.92 6.06
CA GLN A 123 -23.13 -12.24 4.79
C GLN A 123 -21.89 -11.53 4.22
N VAL A 124 -20.92 -11.21 5.08
CA VAL A 124 -19.71 -10.47 4.72
C VAL A 124 -18.50 -11.04 5.45
N ILE A 125 -17.32 -10.72 4.95
CA ILE A 125 -16.06 -10.91 5.68
C ILE A 125 -15.62 -9.54 6.22
N VAL A 126 -15.39 -9.45 7.52
CA VAL A 126 -14.81 -8.26 8.15
C VAL A 126 -13.29 -8.40 8.17
N GLY A 127 -12.61 -7.69 7.28
CA GLY A 127 -11.14 -7.64 7.23
C GLY A 127 -10.60 -6.56 8.15
N ILE A 128 -9.68 -6.89 9.04
CA ILE A 128 -8.97 -5.94 9.91
C ILE A 128 -7.51 -5.92 9.48
N GLN A 129 -6.98 -4.74 9.14
CA GLN A 129 -5.60 -4.59 8.63
C GLN A 129 -5.31 -5.61 7.51
N SER A 130 -6.27 -5.74 6.59
CA SER A 130 -6.23 -6.77 5.55
C SER A 130 -5.84 -6.13 4.23
N PRO A 131 -4.73 -6.54 3.57
CA PRO A 131 -4.30 -5.96 2.31
C PRO A 131 -5.36 -6.13 1.21
N ILE A 132 -5.63 -5.04 0.49
CA ILE A 132 -6.49 -5.04 -0.70
C ILE A 132 -5.71 -4.53 -1.91
N VAL A 133 -6.16 -4.86 -3.12
CA VAL A 133 -5.57 -4.34 -4.36
C VAL A 133 -6.47 -3.25 -4.94
N ALA A 134 -5.88 -2.12 -5.33
CA ALA A 134 -6.58 -1.01 -5.96
C ALA A 134 -5.68 -0.28 -6.96
N ALA A 135 -5.88 -0.55 -8.27
CA ALA A 135 -5.00 -0.06 -9.34
C ALA A 135 -3.52 -0.38 -9.01
N GLU A 136 -2.62 0.60 -9.14
CA GLU A 136 -1.20 0.47 -8.75
C GLU A 136 -0.97 0.68 -7.24
N SER A 137 -1.86 0.16 -6.41
CA SER A 137 -1.79 0.27 -4.95
C SER A 137 -2.17 -1.05 -4.28
N ARG A 138 -1.53 -1.31 -3.15
CA ARG A 138 -1.85 -2.40 -2.24
C ARG A 138 -1.94 -1.88 -0.80
N PRO A 139 -2.97 -1.06 -0.47
CA PRO A 139 -3.12 -0.52 0.87
C PRO A 139 -3.57 -1.60 1.86
N GLU A 140 -3.32 -1.33 3.14
CA GLU A 140 -3.81 -2.14 4.25
C GLU A 140 -4.74 -1.29 5.14
N PRO A 141 -6.05 -1.23 4.81
CA PRO A 141 -7.02 -0.48 5.61
C PRO A 141 -7.19 -1.06 7.00
N ASP A 142 -7.50 -0.20 7.97
CA ASP A 142 -7.76 -0.61 9.35
C ASP A 142 -8.95 -1.55 9.49
N LEU A 143 -9.99 -1.32 8.68
CA LEU A 143 -11.17 -2.17 8.55
C LEU A 143 -11.69 -2.11 7.12
N VAL A 144 -12.13 -3.25 6.58
CA VAL A 144 -12.81 -3.35 5.28
C VAL A 144 -13.93 -4.38 5.39
N LEU A 145 -15.07 -4.12 4.75
CA LEU A 145 -16.12 -5.13 4.57
C LEU A 145 -16.01 -5.70 3.17
N LEU A 146 -15.85 -7.01 3.09
CA LEU A 146 -15.70 -7.73 1.84
C LEU A 146 -16.92 -8.61 1.59
N SER A 147 -17.26 -8.77 0.31
CA SER A 147 -18.20 -9.78 -0.13
C SER A 147 -17.72 -11.16 0.32
N HIS A 148 -18.64 -12.00 0.77
CA HIS A 148 -18.29 -13.35 1.21
C HIS A 148 -17.69 -14.16 0.06
N ARG A 149 -16.57 -14.84 0.34
CA ARG A 149 -15.88 -15.76 -0.56
C ARG A 149 -15.41 -16.97 0.24
N GLU A 150 -15.73 -18.18 -0.21
CA GLU A 150 -15.48 -19.41 0.57
C GLU A 150 -14.00 -19.62 0.94
N ASP A 151 -13.07 -19.16 0.10
CA ASP A 151 -11.64 -19.30 0.31
C ASP A 151 -11.04 -18.17 1.17
N PHE A 152 -11.86 -17.25 1.69
CA PHE A 152 -11.45 -16.09 2.48
C PHE A 152 -10.33 -15.26 1.82
N TYR A 153 -10.38 -15.12 0.51
CA TYR A 153 -9.38 -14.39 -0.27
C TYR A 153 -7.97 -15.00 -0.30
N SER A 154 -7.84 -16.28 0.05
CA SER A 154 -6.53 -16.97 0.06
C SER A 154 -5.94 -17.22 -1.33
N SER A 155 -6.77 -17.40 -2.36
CA SER A 155 -6.29 -17.63 -3.73
C SER A 155 -5.88 -16.35 -4.48
N ALA A 156 -6.44 -15.20 -4.09
CA ALA A 156 -6.16 -13.90 -4.67
C ALA A 156 -6.65 -12.79 -3.73
N PRO A 157 -5.89 -11.70 -3.56
CA PRO A 157 -6.28 -10.60 -2.68
C PRO A 157 -7.59 -9.94 -3.15
N PRO A 158 -8.36 -9.32 -2.24
CA PRO A 158 -9.58 -8.61 -2.60
C PRO A 158 -9.29 -7.44 -3.55
N CYS A 159 -10.16 -7.27 -4.54
CA CYS A 159 -10.12 -6.16 -5.50
C CYS A 159 -11.29 -5.18 -5.26
N PRO A 160 -11.37 -4.04 -5.98
CA PRO A 160 -12.42 -3.05 -5.73
C PRO A 160 -13.85 -3.58 -5.90
N ALA A 161 -14.06 -4.61 -6.73
CA ALA A 161 -15.39 -5.21 -6.92
C ALA A 161 -15.83 -6.05 -5.71
N ASP A 162 -14.89 -6.48 -4.87
CA ASP A 162 -15.16 -7.30 -3.69
C ASP A 162 -15.50 -6.46 -2.45
N ILE A 163 -15.22 -5.16 -2.50
CA ILE A 163 -15.29 -4.25 -1.34
C ILE A 163 -16.69 -3.65 -1.22
N LEU A 164 -17.34 -3.92 -0.08
CA LEU A 164 -18.67 -3.41 0.28
C LEU A 164 -18.59 -2.08 1.06
N LEU A 165 -17.54 -1.92 1.87
CA LEU A 165 -17.27 -0.72 2.66
C LEU A 165 -15.76 -0.56 2.89
N LEU A 166 -15.27 0.67 2.80
CA LEU A 166 -13.89 1.07 3.08
C LEU A 166 -13.84 2.40 3.81
#